data_AF-A0A6L7LJH2-F1
#
_entry.id   AF-A0A6L7LJH2-F1
#
_cell.length_a   1.000
_cell.length_b   1.000
_cell.length_c   1.000
_cell.angle_alpha   90.00
_cell.angle_beta   90.00
_cell.angle_gamma   90.00
#
_symmetry.space_group_name_H-M   'P 1'
#
loop_
_entity.id
_entity.type
_entity.pdbx_description
1 polymer ?
#
loop_
_entity_poly.entity_id
_entity_poly.type
_entity_poly.pdbx_seq_one_letter_code
_entity_poly.pdbx_strand_id
1 'polypeptide(L)' 'MPQILVRQLASEAHRALKARARQQNRSAESLAREILESTLVPESRTGLGSRISALWAGADLSDVDLERDRTPYEPLDLR' A
#
# COMPACT_ATOMS: atom_id res chain seq x y z
N MET A 1 4.68 5.88 9.26
CA MET A 1 5.19 5.42 7.95
C MET A 1 5.89 4.10 8.14
N PRO A 2 5.72 3.10 7.26
CA PRO A 2 6.48 1.86 7.33
C PRO A 2 7.97 2.15 7.08
N GLN A 3 8.84 1.47 7.81
CA GLN A 3 10.30 1.62 7.72
C GLN A 3 10.96 0.25 7.69
N ILE A 4 12.06 0.14 6.93
CA ILE A 4 12.85 -1.08 6.85
C ILE A 4 14.34 -0.76 7.04
N LEU A 5 15.06 -1.64 7.72
CA LEU A 5 16.51 -1.57 7.87
C LEU A 5 17.16 -2.74 7.11
N VAL A 6 17.89 -2.44 6.04
CA VAL A 6 18.63 -3.46 5.28
C VAL A 6 20.04 -3.57 5.85
N ARG A 7 20.31 -4.65 6.60
CA ARG A 7 21.64 -4.94 7.15
C ARG A 7 22.46 -5.74 6.14
N GLN A 8 23.79 -5.61 6.22
CA GLN A 8 24.75 -6.36 5.40
C GLN A 8 24.54 -6.19 3.87
N LEU A 9 24.06 -5.03 3.43
CA LEU A 9 23.98 -4.71 2.00
C LEU A 9 25.38 -4.70 1.38
N ALA A 10 25.55 -5.40 0.26
CA ALA A 10 26.82 -5.41 -0.47
C ALA A 10 27.30 -3.98 -0.73
N SER A 11 28.58 -3.71 -0.45
CA SER A 11 29.14 -2.36 -0.56
C SER A 11 29.04 -1.80 -1.98
N GLU A 12 29.13 -2.68 -2.98
CA GLU A 12 28.91 -2.34 -4.38
C GLU A 12 27.48 -1.87 -4.65
N ALA A 13 26.47 -2.61 -4.15
CA ALA A 13 25.06 -2.23 -4.29
C ALA A 13 24.78 -0.87 -3.64
N HIS A 14 25.33 -0.61 -2.45
CA HIS A 14 25.21 0.68 -1.79
C HIS A 14 25.84 1.82 -2.61
N ARG A 15 27.03 1.61 -3.19
CA ARG A 15 27.68 2.60 -4.07
C ARG A 15 26.89 2.85 -5.35
N ALA A 16 26.41 1.79 -6.00
CA ALA A 16 25.63 1.87 -7.22
C ALA A 16 24.32 2.63 -6.99
N LEU A 17 23.61 2.35 -5.89
CA LEU A 17 22.40 3.07 -5.49
C LEU A 17 22.69 4.58 -5.30
N LYS A 18 23.76 4.92 -4.58
CA LYS A 18 24.12 6.33 -4.33
C LYS A 18 24.55 7.06 -5.61
N ALA A 19 25.26 6.39 -6.51
CA ALA A 19 25.65 6.94 -7.80
C ALA A 19 24.42 7.21 -8.68
N ARG A 20 23.51 6.24 -8.80
CA ARG A 20 22.26 6.38 -9.55
C ARG A 20 21.35 7.47 -8.99
N ALA A 21 21.24 7.58 -7.66
CA ALA A 21 20.44 8.62 -7.02
C ALA A 21 20.96 10.03 -7.35
N ARG A 22 22.29 10.23 -7.33
CA ARG A 22 22.91 11.50 -7.73
C ARG A 22 22.65 11.87 -9.18
N GLN A 23 22.72 10.90 -10.10
CA GLN A 23 22.41 11.13 -11.51
C GLN A 23 20.97 11.62 -11.71
N GLN A 24 20.04 11.20 -10.86
CA GLN A 24 18.63 11.61 -10.90
C GLN A 24 18.31 12.82 -10.00
N ASN A 25 19.31 13.48 -9.40
CA ASN A 25 19.12 14.56 -8.42
C ASN A 25 18.18 14.19 -7.25
N ARG A 26 18.27 12.95 -6.78
CA ARG A 26 17.44 12.41 -5.69
C ARG A 26 18.28 11.85 -4.56
N SER A 27 17.66 11.65 -3.39
CA SER A 27 18.31 10.93 -2.29
C SER A 27 18.37 9.43 -2.57
N ALA A 28 19.36 8.74 -2.01
CA ALA A 28 19.47 7.29 -2.14
C ALA A 28 18.26 6.56 -1.53
N GLU A 29 17.70 7.11 -0.44
CA GLU A 29 16.46 6.58 0.16
C GLU A 29 15.26 6.73 -0.78
N SER A 30 15.10 7.89 -1.43
CA SER A 30 14.00 8.11 -2.38
C SER A 30 14.09 7.15 -3.57
N LEU A 31 15.29 6.91 -4.10
CA LEU A 31 15.49 5.94 -5.18
C LEU A 31 15.24 4.51 -4.70
N ALA A 32 15.72 4.13 -3.51
CA ALA A 32 15.46 2.81 -2.95
C ALA A 32 13.97 2.55 -2.77
N ARG A 33 13.24 3.55 -2.25
CA ARG A 33 11.79 3.48 -2.07
C ARG A 33 11.06 3.25 -3.40
N GLU A 34 11.39 4.02 -4.42
CA GLU A 34 10.80 3.86 -5.76
C GLU A 34 11.09 2.48 -6.36
N ILE A 35 12.34 1.98 -6.26
CA ILE A 35 12.69 0.64 -6.74
C ILE A 35 11.82 -0.41 -6.04
N LEU A 36 11.67 -0.30 -4.71
CA LEU A 36 10.83 -1.23 -3.95
C LEU A 36 9.36 -1.11 -4.33
N GLU A 37 8.82 0.10 -4.43
CA GLU A 37 7.42 0.34 -4.80
C GLU A 37 7.12 -0.18 -6.20
N SER A 38 7.92 0.17 -7.20
CA SER A 38 7.74 -0.30 -8.59
C SER A 38 7.90 -1.81 -8.75
N THR A 39 8.73 -2.46 -7.93
CA THR A 39 8.96 -3.92 -8.01
C THR A 39 7.90 -4.71 -7.24
N LEU A 40 7.46 -4.19 -6.09
CA LEU A 40 6.60 -4.92 -5.15
C LEU A 40 5.11 -4.58 -5.30
N VAL A 41 4.77 -3.43 -5.90
CA VAL A 41 3.39 -2.99 -6.11
C VAL A 41 3.04 -3.21 -7.59
N PRO A 42 2.19 -4.20 -7.92
CA PRO A 42 1.71 -4.36 -9.28
C PRO A 42 0.95 -3.10 -9.72
N GLU A 43 1.24 -2.59 -10.93
CA GLU A 43 0.53 -1.44 -11.51
C GLU A 43 -0.99 -1.68 -11.59
N SER A 44 -1.40 -2.94 -11.72
CA SER A 44 -2.80 -3.37 -11.78
C SER A 44 -3.45 -3.61 -10.43
N ARG A 45 -2.81 -3.26 -9.30
CA ARG A 45 -3.39 -3.48 -7.97
C ARG A 45 -4.50 -2.47 -7.67
N THR A 46 -5.67 -2.68 -8.27
CA THR A 46 -6.90 -2.03 -7.84
C THR A 46 -7.32 -2.65 -6.49
N GLY A 47 -7.31 -1.86 -5.42
CA GLY A 47 -7.73 -2.32 -4.10
C GLY A 47 -9.18 -2.83 -4.13
N LEU A 48 -9.53 -3.77 -3.24
CA LEU A 48 -10.89 -4.31 -3.14
C LEU A 48 -11.94 -3.18 -3.06
N GLY A 49 -11.69 -2.17 -2.23
CA GLY A 49 -12.57 -1.00 -2.11
C GLY A 49 -12.74 -0.23 -3.41
N SER A 50 -11.67 -0.01 -4.18
CA SER A 50 -11.74 0.65 -5.49
C SER A 50 -12.54 -0.18 -6.50
N ARG A 51 -12.42 -1.52 -6.45
CA ARG A 51 -13.21 -2.41 -7.31
C ARG A 51 -14.69 -2.39 -6.93
N ILE A 52 -15.02 -2.44 -5.64
CA ILE A 52 -16.40 -2.31 -5.15
C ILE A 52 -16.95 -0.96 -5.56
N SER A 53 -16.21 0.12 -5.30
CA SER A 53 -16.60 1.48 -5.68
C SER A 53 -16.88 1.61 -7.18
N ALA A 54 -16.03 1.04 -8.04
CA ALA A 54 -16.24 1.04 -9.49
C ALA A 54 -17.50 0.26 -9.90
N LEU A 55 -17.83 -0.85 -9.23
CA LEU A 55 -19.06 -1.61 -9.51
C LEU A 55 -20.33 -0.82 -9.16
N TRP A 56 -20.29 0.01 -8.12
CA TRP A 56 -21.45 0.75 -7.60
C TRP A 56 -21.49 2.22 -8.03
N ALA A 57 -20.54 2.69 -8.86
CA ALA A 57 -20.37 4.11 -9.20
C ALA A 57 -21.58 4.79 -9.87
N GLY A 58 -22.51 4.01 -10.43
CA GLY A 58 -23.75 4.50 -11.04
C GLY A 58 -25.02 3.87 -10.46
N ALA A 59 -24.91 3.18 -9.32
CA ALA A 59 -26.09 2.65 -8.66
C ALA A 59 -26.86 3.77 -7.97
N ASP A 60 -28.18 3.77 -8.14
CA ASP A 60 -29.06 4.62 -7.34
C ASP A 60 -29.23 3.99 -5.95
N LEU A 61 -28.83 4.75 -4.93
CA LEU A 61 -28.89 4.33 -3.53
C LEU A 61 -29.84 5.22 -2.72
N SER A 62 -30.66 6.06 -3.36
CA SER A 62 -31.55 7.00 -2.68
C SER A 62 -32.55 6.34 -1.74
N ASP A 63 -32.99 5.13 -2.10
CA ASP A 63 -34.02 4.37 -1.38
C ASP A 63 -33.40 3.26 -0.50
N VAL A 64 -32.08 3.21 -0.38
CA VAL A 64 -31.38 2.22 0.44
C VAL A 64 -31.25 2.76 1.87
N ASP A 65 -32.13 2.29 2.75
CA ASP A 65 -32.00 2.53 4.17
C ASP A 65 -31.04 1.52 4.80
N LEU A 66 -29.88 2.01 5.25
CA LEU A 66 -28.85 1.20 5.91
C LEU A 66 -28.94 1.38 7.42
N GLU A 67 -29.86 0.67 8.06
CA GLU A 67 -29.88 0.60 9.52
C GLU A 67 -28.75 -0.32 10.02
N ARG A 68 -27.80 0.27 10.74
CA ARG A 68 -26.75 -0.48 11.42
C ARG A 68 -27.30 -1.01 12.74
N ASP A 69 -27.26 -2.33 12.93
CA ASP A 69 -27.53 -2.95 14.23
C ASP A 69 -26.57 -2.38 15.29
N ARG A 70 -27.16 -1.89 16.40
CA ARG A 70 -26.45 -1.29 17.54
C ARG A 70 -26.36 -2.24 18.72
N THR A 71 -26.88 -3.45 18.60
CA THR A 71 -26.77 -4.49 19.61
C THR A 71 -25.29 -4.73 19.90
N PRO A 72 -24.85 -4.59 21.17
CA PRO A 72 -23.49 -4.92 21.55
C PRO A 72 -23.15 -6.37 21.17
N TYR A 73 -21.98 -6.58 20.57
CA TYR A 73 -21.52 -7.91 20.23
C TYR A 73 -21.18 -8.71 21.50
N GLU A 74 -21.75 -9.89 21.66
CA GLU A 74 -21.30 -10.87 22.66
C GLU A 74 -20.06 -11.63 22.15
N PRO A 75 -18.94 -11.63 22.89
CA PRO A 75 -17.73 -12.36 22.49
C PRO A 75 -17.99 -13.86 22.29
N LEU A 76 -17.38 -14.42 21.23
CA LEU A 76 -17.39 -15.86 21.02
C LEU A 76 -16.51 -16.53 22.08
N ASP A 77 -17.03 -17.50 22.83
CA ASP A 77 -16.20 -18.34 23.71
C ASP A 77 -15.48 -19.39 22.85
N LEU A 78 -14.15 -19.29 22.78
CA LEU A 78 -13.28 -20.15 21.98
C LEU A 78 -12.62 -21.27 22.82
N ARG A 79 -13.10 -21.50 24.04
CA ARG A 79 -12.59 -22.55 24.94
C ARG A 79 -13.02 -23.95 24.55
#